data_AF-A0A920E3X0-F1
#
_entry.id   AF-A0A920E3X0-F1
#
_cell.length_a   1.000
_cell.length_b   1.000
_cell.length_c   1.000
_cell.angle_alpha   90.00
_cell.angle_beta   90.00
_cell.angle_gamma   90.00
#
_symmetry.space_group_name_H-M   'P 1'
#
loop_
_entity.id
_entity.type
_entity.pdbx_description
1 polymer ?
#
loop_
_entity_poly.entity_id
_entity_poly.type
_entity_poly.pdbx_seq_one_letter_code
_entity_poly.pdbx_strand_id
1 'polypeptide(L)'
;MENSEKVNNLVFSGVQPTGNLHLGNYLGAIKNWIELQSNNNCIFCIVDLHALTTSDSRTQILQNTREVAAAYIASGINPKKTIIFVQSNVTGHSELAWILSCHTPIGWLNRMTQFKDKAGKNKERAPLGLYSYPVLMAADILLYKSTHVPVGDDQKQHLELSRDIAQAFNRYYQNDFFPIPEPIITGNATRVMSLRDGLKKMSKSDPSDQSRINLSDNSLEIEKKIQKAKTDSHPFPENFKI
;
A
#
# COMPACT_ATOMS: atom_id res chain seq x y z
N MET A 1 -1.37 39.28 -1.42
CA MET A 1 -2.19 38.14 -1.01
C MET A 1 -2.48 37.35 -2.28
N GLU A 2 -1.51 36.53 -2.70
CA GLU A 2 -1.68 35.65 -3.85
C GLU A 2 -2.50 34.46 -3.41
N ASN A 3 -3.72 34.35 -3.94
CA ASN A 3 -4.45 33.09 -3.98
C ASN A 3 -3.60 32.13 -4.80
N SER A 4 -2.79 31.31 -4.14
CA SER A 4 -2.27 30.08 -4.74
C SER A 4 -3.49 29.25 -5.13
N GLU A 5 -3.78 29.15 -6.42
CA GLU A 5 -4.70 28.16 -6.94
C GLU A 5 -4.30 26.82 -6.29
N LYS A 6 -5.18 26.26 -5.44
CA LYS A 6 -4.96 24.93 -4.88
C LYS A 6 -4.91 23.98 -6.08
N VAL A 7 -3.70 23.63 -6.51
CA VAL A 7 -3.49 22.55 -7.48
C VAL A 7 -4.24 21.36 -6.91
N ASN A 8 -5.29 20.95 -7.61
CA ASN A 8 -6.27 20.01 -7.09
C ASN A 8 -5.69 18.61 -7.20
N ASN A 9 -4.73 18.30 -6.33
CA ASN A 9 -3.99 17.05 -6.34
C ASN A 9 -4.95 15.90 -6.07
N LEU A 10 -5.08 15.02 -7.07
CA LEU A 10 -5.76 13.74 -6.91
C LEU A 10 -4.72 12.69 -6.52
N VAL A 11 -4.86 12.20 -5.29
CA VAL A 11 -3.99 11.20 -4.69
C VAL A 11 -4.66 9.83 -4.78
N PHE A 12 -3.96 8.85 -5.36
CA PHE A 12 -4.41 7.46 -5.37
C PHE A 12 -3.52 6.62 -4.47
N SER A 13 -4.13 5.84 -3.57
CA SER A 13 -3.42 4.91 -2.69
C SER A 13 -4.09 3.54 -2.71
N GLY A 14 -3.33 2.53 -3.10
CA GLY A 14 -3.76 1.13 -3.07
C GLY A 14 -3.34 0.42 -1.78
N VAL A 15 -4.22 -0.42 -1.24
CA VAL A 15 -3.91 -1.31 -0.11
C VAL A 15 -4.29 -2.75 -0.40
N GLN A 16 -3.37 -3.69 -0.14
CA GLN A 16 -3.70 -5.10 -0.23
C GLN A 16 -4.58 -5.55 0.96
N PRO A 17 -5.65 -6.32 0.73
CA PRO A 17 -6.46 -6.93 1.78
C PRO A 17 -5.71 -8.09 2.44
N THR A 18 -4.74 -7.78 3.29
CA THR A 18 -3.87 -8.82 3.88
C THR A 18 -4.32 -9.34 5.23
N GLY A 19 -5.43 -8.83 5.77
CA GLY A 19 -5.94 -9.19 7.11
C GLY A 19 -4.99 -8.79 8.25
N ASN A 20 -5.43 -8.99 9.49
CA ASN A 20 -4.62 -8.86 10.72
C ASN A 20 -3.79 -7.57 10.79
N LEU A 21 -4.44 -6.43 10.57
CA LEU A 21 -3.79 -5.13 10.71
C LEU A 21 -3.30 -4.95 12.16
N HIS A 22 -2.07 -4.48 12.30
CA HIS A 22 -1.42 -4.24 13.58
C HIS A 22 -0.99 -2.77 13.73
N LEU A 23 -0.57 -2.39 14.93
CA LEU A 23 -0.16 -1.03 15.28
C LEU A 23 0.91 -0.46 14.32
N GLY A 24 1.84 -1.32 13.87
CA GLY A 24 2.82 -0.96 12.85
C GLY A 24 2.22 -0.53 11.51
N ASN A 25 1.12 -1.13 11.05
CA ASN A 25 0.42 -0.69 9.85
C ASN A 25 -0.28 0.67 10.08
N TYR A 26 -0.89 0.83 11.25
CA TYR A 26 -1.59 2.07 11.59
C TYR A 26 -0.64 3.26 11.64
N LEU A 27 0.45 3.17 12.41
CA LEU A 27 1.43 4.24 12.54
C LEU A 27 2.28 4.44 11.29
N GLY A 28 2.54 3.37 10.53
CA GLY A 28 3.39 3.44 9.34
C GLY A 28 2.69 3.96 8.08
N ALA A 29 1.37 3.79 7.97
CA ALA A 29 0.63 4.13 6.75
C ALA A 29 -0.70 4.83 7.03
N ILE A 30 -1.57 4.24 7.86
CA ILE A 30 -2.95 4.75 8.05
C ILE A 30 -2.96 6.18 8.59
N LYS A 31 -2.10 6.48 9.57
CA LYS A 31 -1.97 7.83 10.13
C LYS A 31 -1.61 8.88 9.07
N ASN A 32 -0.70 8.54 8.15
CA ASN A 32 -0.30 9.44 7.06
C ASN A 32 -1.46 9.69 6.09
N TRP A 33 -2.31 8.69 5.84
CA TRP A 33 -3.49 8.87 5.00
C TRP A 33 -4.55 9.78 5.60
N ILE A 34 -4.69 9.79 6.93
CA ILE A 34 -5.60 10.71 7.63
C ILE A 34 -5.15 12.16 7.44
N GLU A 35 -3.84 12.40 7.43
CA GLU A 35 -3.29 13.72 7.14
C GLU A 35 -3.47 14.09 5.66
N LEU A 36 -3.21 13.15 4.75
CA LEU A 36 -3.37 13.36 3.31
C LEU A 36 -4.80 13.74 2.90
N GLN A 37 -5.83 13.09 3.46
CA GLN A 37 -7.24 13.43 3.16
C GLN A 37 -7.64 14.83 3.61
N SER A 38 -6.90 15.44 4.54
CA SER A 38 -7.22 16.79 5.03
C SER A 38 -6.84 17.87 4.01
N ASN A 39 -5.86 17.57 3.15
CA ASN A 39 -5.25 18.53 2.24
C ASN A 39 -5.44 18.19 0.75
N ASN A 40 -5.89 16.98 0.42
CA ASN A 40 -5.99 16.50 -0.97
C ASN A 40 -7.29 15.73 -1.23
N ASN A 41 -7.63 15.58 -2.52
CA ASN A 41 -8.67 14.63 -2.93
C ASN A 41 -8.04 13.23 -2.96
N CYS A 42 -8.54 12.33 -2.12
CA CYS A 42 -7.96 10.99 -1.97
C CYS A 42 -8.89 9.90 -2.49
N ILE A 43 -8.29 8.96 -3.21
CA ILE A 43 -8.88 7.69 -3.63
C ILE A 43 -8.11 6.59 -2.91
N PHE A 44 -8.81 5.84 -2.06
CA PHE A 44 -8.30 4.67 -1.37
C PHE A 44 -8.91 3.41 -1.99
N CYS A 45 -8.07 2.63 -2.67
CA CYS A 45 -8.49 1.41 -3.35
C CYS A 45 -8.00 0.18 -2.58
N ILE A 46 -8.94 -0.69 -2.17
CA ILE A 46 -8.60 -2.00 -1.62
C ILE A 46 -8.34 -2.94 -2.79
N VAL A 47 -7.07 -3.23 -3.04
CA VAL A 47 -6.58 -3.92 -4.24
C VAL A 47 -6.65 -5.45 -4.11
N ASP A 48 -7.88 -5.97 -4.16
CA ASP A 48 -8.16 -7.40 -4.08
C ASP A 48 -7.72 -8.20 -5.31
N LEU A 49 -7.70 -7.60 -6.52
CA LEU A 49 -7.15 -8.26 -7.71
C LEU A 49 -5.63 -8.47 -7.58
N HIS A 50 -4.90 -7.49 -7.04
CA HIS A 50 -3.47 -7.66 -6.73
C HIS A 50 -3.25 -8.78 -5.71
N ALA A 51 -4.13 -8.92 -4.73
CA ALA A 51 -4.02 -9.99 -3.74
C ALA A 51 -4.17 -11.40 -4.34
N LEU A 52 -4.78 -11.58 -5.51
CA LEU A 52 -4.87 -12.90 -6.17
C LEU A 52 -3.51 -13.42 -6.67
N THR A 53 -2.54 -12.51 -6.85
CA THR A 53 -1.19 -12.85 -7.36
C THR A 53 -0.34 -13.61 -6.35
N THR A 54 -0.74 -13.61 -5.07
CA THR A 54 -0.08 -14.36 -3.98
C THR A 54 -0.96 -15.52 -3.49
N SER A 55 -0.34 -16.60 -3.00
CA SER A 55 -1.06 -17.79 -2.51
C SER A 55 -1.85 -17.55 -1.23
N ASP A 56 -1.28 -16.79 -0.31
CA ASP A 56 -1.68 -16.77 1.11
C ASP A 56 -3.01 -16.02 1.36
N SER A 57 -3.41 -15.18 0.40
CA SER A 57 -4.58 -14.32 0.48
C SER A 57 -5.86 -14.99 -0.04
N ARG A 58 -5.76 -15.97 -0.94
CA ARG A 58 -6.90 -16.40 -1.79
C ARG A 58 -8.14 -16.88 -1.01
N THR A 59 -7.96 -17.51 0.14
CA THR A 59 -9.07 -18.07 0.93
C THR A 59 -9.77 -17.05 1.82
N GLN A 60 -9.14 -15.89 2.08
CA GLN A 60 -9.63 -14.89 3.04
C GLN A 60 -9.79 -13.48 2.45
N ILE A 61 -9.55 -13.27 1.14
CA ILE A 61 -9.64 -11.94 0.50
C ILE A 61 -10.94 -11.21 0.85
N LEU A 62 -12.10 -11.89 0.79
CA LEU A 62 -13.37 -11.23 1.06
C LEU A 62 -13.46 -10.69 2.50
N GLN A 63 -13.07 -11.52 3.46
CA GLN A 63 -13.06 -11.16 4.87
C GLN A 63 -12.05 -10.05 5.15
N ASN A 64 -10.82 -10.21 4.65
CA ASN A 64 -9.75 -9.23 4.79
C ASN A 64 -10.10 -7.89 4.15
N THR A 65 -10.82 -7.90 3.02
CA THR A 65 -11.28 -6.68 2.34
C THR A 65 -12.23 -5.89 3.24
N ARG A 66 -13.19 -6.58 3.87
CA ARG A 66 -14.12 -5.96 4.83
C ARG A 66 -13.41 -5.43 6.06
N GLU A 67 -12.47 -6.21 6.61
CA GLU A 67 -11.67 -5.80 7.78
C GLU A 67 -10.81 -4.57 7.49
N VAL A 68 -10.14 -4.52 6.34
CA VAL A 68 -9.35 -3.35 5.94
C VAL A 68 -10.25 -2.13 5.75
N ALA A 69 -11.40 -2.28 5.09
CA ALA A 69 -12.36 -1.19 4.93
C ALA A 69 -12.86 -0.66 6.29
N ALA A 70 -13.24 -1.57 7.20
CA ALA A 70 -13.69 -1.22 8.54
C ALA A 70 -12.59 -0.52 9.35
N ALA A 71 -11.36 -1.04 9.32
CA ALA A 71 -10.22 -0.45 10.00
C ALA A 71 -9.90 0.97 9.49
N TYR A 72 -10.05 1.21 8.19
CA TYR A 72 -9.81 2.53 7.59
C TYR A 72 -10.80 3.57 8.08
N ILE A 73 -12.09 3.22 8.04
CA ILE A 73 -13.16 4.09 8.52
C ILE A 73 -13.00 4.33 10.02
N ALA A 74 -12.78 3.27 10.81
CA ALA A 74 -12.58 3.35 12.25
C ALA A 74 -11.34 4.17 12.64
N SER A 75 -10.29 4.15 11.80
CA SER A 75 -9.08 4.94 12.01
C SER A 75 -9.26 6.44 11.76
N GLY A 76 -10.34 6.85 11.09
CA GLY A 76 -10.65 8.25 10.82
C GLY A 76 -10.63 8.65 9.35
N ILE A 77 -10.48 7.71 8.41
CA ILE A 77 -10.71 8.01 6.98
C ILE A 77 -12.19 8.28 6.77
N ASN A 78 -12.53 9.47 6.25
CA ASN A 78 -13.91 9.90 6.14
C ASN A 78 -14.48 9.59 4.75
N PRO A 79 -15.39 8.61 4.59
CA PRO A 79 -15.96 8.24 3.30
C PRO A 79 -16.83 9.34 2.67
N LYS A 80 -17.19 10.40 3.41
CA LYS A 80 -17.86 11.58 2.86
C LYS A 80 -16.90 12.58 2.21
N LYS A 81 -15.60 12.49 2.51
CA LYS A 81 -14.55 13.38 1.97
C LYS A 81 -13.64 12.67 0.97
N THR A 82 -13.55 11.35 1.04
CA THR A 82 -12.64 10.53 0.23
C THR A 82 -13.39 9.37 -0.41
N ILE A 83 -12.90 8.91 -1.55
CA ILE A 83 -13.44 7.71 -2.20
C ILE A 83 -12.74 6.49 -1.60
N ILE A 84 -13.50 5.53 -1.10
CA ILE A 84 -13.00 4.22 -0.64
C ILE A 84 -13.78 3.14 -1.37
N PHE A 85 -13.09 2.23 -2.06
CA PHE A 85 -13.75 1.16 -2.81
C PHE A 85 -12.86 -0.08 -2.95
N VAL A 86 -13.46 -1.18 -3.42
CA VAL A 86 -12.79 -2.44 -3.71
C VAL A 86 -12.47 -2.50 -5.20
N GLN A 87 -11.22 -2.83 -5.55
CA GLN A 87 -10.71 -2.78 -6.93
C GLN A 87 -11.57 -3.60 -7.90
N SER A 88 -11.91 -4.84 -7.55
CA SER A 88 -12.72 -5.72 -8.39
C SER A 88 -14.14 -5.23 -8.67
N ASN A 89 -14.67 -4.29 -7.87
CA ASN A 89 -16.00 -3.70 -8.09
C ASN A 89 -16.02 -2.65 -9.21
N VAL A 90 -14.86 -2.28 -9.76
CA VAL A 90 -14.74 -1.31 -10.85
C VAL A 90 -14.01 -2.00 -12.02
N THR A 91 -14.76 -2.43 -13.03
CA THR A 91 -14.23 -3.22 -14.15
C THR A 91 -13.15 -2.49 -14.97
N GLY A 92 -13.22 -1.15 -14.99
CA GLY A 92 -12.26 -0.29 -15.67
C GLY A 92 -10.80 -0.54 -15.29
N HIS A 93 -10.52 -1.06 -14.09
CA HIS A 93 -9.17 -1.46 -13.68
C HIS A 93 -8.62 -2.58 -14.56
N SER A 94 -9.38 -3.65 -14.73
CA SER A 94 -8.98 -4.81 -15.55
C SER A 94 -8.99 -4.49 -17.03
N GLU A 95 -9.97 -3.72 -17.49
CA GLU A 95 -10.09 -3.29 -18.89
C GLU A 95 -8.92 -2.39 -19.31
N LEU A 96 -8.60 -1.38 -18.48
CA LEU A 96 -7.47 -0.51 -18.76
C LEU A 96 -6.13 -1.25 -18.63
N ALA A 97 -5.99 -2.17 -17.67
CA ALA A 97 -4.78 -2.99 -17.56
C ALA A 97 -4.51 -3.79 -18.84
N TRP A 98 -5.54 -4.33 -19.48
CA TRP A 98 -5.41 -4.99 -20.78
C TRP A 98 -4.92 -4.02 -21.87
N ILE A 99 -5.53 -2.83 -21.98
CA ILE A 99 -5.13 -1.83 -22.97
C ILE A 99 -3.69 -1.36 -22.75
N LEU A 100 -3.31 -1.08 -21.49
CA LEU A 100 -1.95 -0.65 -21.15
C LEU A 100 -0.92 -1.76 -21.39
N SER A 101 -1.31 -3.03 -21.29
CA SER A 101 -0.43 -4.17 -21.60
C SER A 101 0.04 -4.13 -23.06
N CYS A 102 -0.80 -3.68 -23.99
CA CYS A 102 -0.44 -3.49 -25.41
C CYS A 102 0.58 -2.37 -25.63
N HIS A 103 0.75 -1.47 -24.65
CA HIS A 103 1.72 -0.37 -24.67
C HIS A 103 2.93 -0.63 -23.78
N THR A 104 3.02 -1.81 -23.15
CA THR A 104 4.08 -2.15 -22.20
C THR A 104 5.01 -3.21 -22.78
N PRO A 105 6.24 -2.86 -23.19
CA PRO A 105 7.22 -3.84 -23.63
C PRO A 105 7.55 -4.87 -22.54
N ILE A 106 7.62 -6.15 -22.90
CA ILE A 106 8.04 -7.27 -22.03
C ILE A 106 9.38 -6.97 -21.34
N GLY A 107 10.31 -6.32 -22.06
CA GLY A 107 11.62 -5.94 -21.52
C GLY A 107 11.55 -5.02 -20.30
N TRP A 108 10.48 -4.24 -20.13
CA TRP A 108 10.29 -3.37 -18.96
C TRP A 108 9.93 -4.20 -17.72
N LEU A 109 9.03 -5.16 -17.87
CA LEU A 109 8.64 -6.09 -16.81
C LEU A 109 9.79 -7.02 -16.40
N ASN A 110 10.63 -7.44 -17.36
CA ASN A 110 11.83 -8.26 -17.08
C ASN A 110 12.85 -7.58 -16.14
N ARG A 111 12.80 -6.26 -16.01
CA ARG A 111 13.70 -5.49 -15.13
C ARG A 111 13.16 -5.34 -13.70
N MET A 112 11.90 -5.70 -13.45
CA MET A 112 11.27 -5.55 -12.14
C MET A 112 11.94 -6.47 -11.11
N THR A 113 12.48 -5.89 -10.05
CA THR A 113 13.17 -6.64 -8.97
C THR A 113 12.18 -7.48 -8.20
N GLN A 114 11.00 -6.94 -7.87
CA GLN A 114 9.96 -7.65 -7.13
C GLN A 114 9.52 -8.96 -7.81
N PHE A 115 9.42 -8.99 -9.15
CA PHE A 115 9.13 -10.23 -9.87
C PHE A 115 10.27 -11.25 -9.70
N LYS A 116 11.52 -10.81 -9.87
CA LYS A 116 12.70 -11.69 -9.70
C LYS A 116 12.78 -12.28 -8.30
N ASP A 117 12.47 -11.48 -7.29
CA ASP A 117 12.51 -11.88 -5.88
C ASP A 117 11.38 -12.84 -5.53
N LYS A 118 10.14 -12.52 -5.95
CA LYS A 118 8.95 -13.35 -5.63
C LYS A 118 8.86 -14.63 -6.46
N ALA A 119 9.30 -14.62 -7.72
CA ALA A 119 9.33 -15.83 -8.56
C ALA A 119 10.45 -16.80 -8.15
N GLY A 120 11.48 -16.31 -7.47
CA GLY A 120 12.58 -17.11 -6.95
C GLY A 120 13.33 -17.89 -8.04
N LYS A 121 13.74 -19.12 -7.69
CA LYS A 121 14.54 -19.98 -8.58
C LYS A 121 13.74 -20.60 -9.74
N ASN A 122 12.41 -20.70 -9.62
CA ASN A 122 11.56 -21.43 -10.55
C ASN A 122 10.62 -20.48 -11.32
N LYS A 123 11.22 -19.52 -12.04
CA LYS A 123 10.50 -18.44 -12.72
C LYS A 123 9.44 -18.92 -13.71
N GLU A 124 9.67 -20.06 -14.36
CA GLU A 124 8.72 -20.64 -15.32
C GLU A 124 7.40 -21.09 -14.70
N ARG A 125 7.38 -21.38 -13.39
CA ARG A 125 6.16 -21.74 -12.66
C ARG A 125 5.45 -20.54 -12.06
N ALA A 126 6.01 -19.33 -12.17
CA ALA A 126 5.38 -18.14 -11.64
C ALA A 126 4.10 -17.83 -12.43
N PRO A 127 3.00 -17.48 -11.75
CA PRO A 127 1.77 -17.12 -12.45
C PRO A 127 1.96 -15.82 -13.22
N LEU A 128 1.34 -15.71 -14.40
CA LEU A 128 1.40 -14.50 -15.23
C LEU A 128 1.01 -13.23 -14.45
N GLY A 129 0.01 -13.33 -13.56
CA GLY A 129 -0.40 -12.19 -12.73
C GLY A 129 0.73 -11.63 -11.86
N LEU A 130 1.64 -12.47 -11.35
CA LEU A 130 2.80 -12.01 -10.59
C LEU A 130 3.81 -11.25 -11.48
N TYR A 131 3.81 -11.52 -12.77
CA TYR A 131 4.65 -10.81 -13.73
C TYR A 131 4.00 -9.51 -14.23
N SER A 132 2.69 -9.53 -14.48
CA SER A 132 1.96 -8.43 -15.13
C SER A 132 1.30 -7.44 -14.17
N TYR A 133 1.22 -7.71 -12.86
CA TYR A 133 0.57 -6.79 -11.91
C TYR A 133 1.12 -5.35 -11.89
N PRO A 134 2.38 -5.04 -12.25
CA PRO A 134 2.82 -3.65 -12.36
C PRO A 134 2.02 -2.86 -13.43
N VAL A 135 1.51 -3.52 -14.47
CA VAL A 135 0.62 -2.90 -15.47
C VAL A 135 -0.77 -2.66 -14.88
N LEU A 136 -1.26 -3.59 -14.05
CA LEU A 136 -2.51 -3.39 -13.30
C LEU A 136 -2.38 -2.22 -12.33
N MET A 137 -1.24 -2.06 -11.65
CA MET A 137 -0.96 -0.89 -10.80
C MET A 137 -0.98 0.41 -11.61
N ALA A 138 -0.40 0.43 -12.81
CA ALA A 138 -0.49 1.58 -13.70
C ALA A 138 -1.94 1.90 -14.08
N ALA A 139 -2.74 0.89 -14.41
CA ALA A 139 -4.17 1.06 -14.68
C ALA A 139 -4.92 1.63 -13.47
N ASP A 140 -4.63 1.14 -12.26
CA ASP A 140 -5.24 1.61 -11.02
C ASP A 140 -5.05 3.12 -10.82
N ILE A 141 -3.85 3.62 -11.12
CA ILE A 141 -3.48 5.04 -10.96
C ILE A 141 -4.09 5.88 -12.09
N LEU A 142 -3.92 5.43 -13.33
CA LEU A 142 -4.24 6.20 -14.54
C LEU A 142 -5.73 6.25 -14.87
N LEU A 143 -6.51 5.25 -14.44
CA LEU A 143 -7.97 5.23 -14.65
C LEU A 143 -8.65 6.48 -14.10
N TYR A 144 -8.16 6.99 -12.98
CA TYR A 144 -8.68 8.19 -12.33
C TYR A 144 -7.91 9.47 -12.69
N LYS A 145 -6.92 9.39 -13.59
CA LYS A 145 -5.99 10.49 -13.89
C LYS A 145 -5.33 11.03 -12.63
N SER A 146 -4.91 10.13 -11.74
CA SER A 146 -4.29 10.49 -10.48
C SER A 146 -2.95 11.18 -10.72
N THR A 147 -2.72 12.28 -10.01
CA THR A 147 -1.51 13.11 -10.15
C THR A 147 -0.42 12.71 -9.18
N HIS A 148 -0.79 12.08 -8.06
CA HIS A 148 0.11 11.80 -6.96
C HIS A 148 -0.15 10.40 -6.37
N VAL A 149 0.91 9.70 -5.98
CA VAL A 149 0.81 8.36 -5.39
C VAL A 149 1.75 8.25 -4.19
N PRO A 150 1.27 7.96 -2.96
CA PRO A 150 2.13 7.67 -1.84
C PRO A 150 2.75 6.29 -2.04
N VAL A 151 4.08 6.24 -2.15
CA VAL A 151 4.81 4.99 -2.38
C VAL A 151 5.93 4.81 -1.37
N GLY A 152 6.05 3.59 -0.84
CA GLY A 152 7.25 3.17 -0.12
C GLY A 152 8.42 2.94 -1.07
N ASP A 153 9.62 2.83 -0.52
CA ASP A 153 10.85 2.59 -1.30
C ASP A 153 10.77 1.34 -2.19
N ASP A 154 10.05 0.31 -1.73
CA ASP A 154 9.85 -0.95 -2.44
C ASP A 154 8.97 -0.80 -3.70
N GLN A 155 8.04 0.18 -3.71
CA GLN A 155 7.09 0.38 -4.81
C GLN A 155 7.51 1.47 -5.81
N LYS A 156 8.63 2.18 -5.56
CA LYS A 156 9.14 3.23 -6.46
C LYS A 156 9.32 2.74 -7.90
N GLN A 157 9.87 1.54 -8.08
CA GLN A 157 10.09 0.98 -9.43
C GLN A 157 8.78 0.79 -10.21
N HIS A 158 7.68 0.44 -9.54
CA HIS A 158 6.38 0.27 -10.19
C HIS A 158 5.71 1.62 -10.51
N LEU A 159 5.94 2.64 -9.69
CA LEU A 159 5.48 3.99 -10.01
C LEU A 159 6.22 4.53 -11.23
N GLU A 160 7.54 4.34 -11.33
CA GLU A 160 8.30 4.70 -12.53
C GLU A 160 7.79 3.96 -13.77
N LEU A 161 7.47 2.67 -13.66
CA LEU A 161 6.82 1.96 -14.77
C LEU A 161 5.47 2.59 -15.17
N SER A 162 4.67 3.00 -14.19
CA SER A 162 3.37 3.64 -14.44
C SER A 162 3.55 4.97 -15.20
N ARG A 163 4.59 5.72 -14.87
CA ARG A 163 5.00 6.95 -15.57
C ARG A 163 5.46 6.64 -17.00
N ASP A 164 6.32 5.64 -17.18
CA ASP A 164 6.81 5.21 -18.50
C ASP A 164 5.65 4.77 -19.42
N ILE A 165 4.68 4.02 -18.88
CA ILE A 165 3.49 3.57 -19.59
C ILE A 165 2.60 4.76 -19.99
N ALA A 166 2.34 5.70 -19.07
CA ALA A 166 1.56 6.89 -19.37
C ALA A 166 2.19 7.72 -20.50
N GLN A 167 3.51 7.94 -20.44
CA GLN A 167 4.23 8.64 -21.49
C GLN A 167 4.24 7.87 -22.82
N ALA A 168 4.38 6.55 -22.80
CA ALA A 168 4.34 5.72 -24.00
C ALA A 168 2.97 5.80 -24.69
N PHE A 169 1.89 5.74 -23.92
CA PHE A 169 0.53 5.91 -24.41
C PHE A 169 0.33 7.29 -25.05
N ASN A 170 0.67 8.36 -24.33
CA ASN A 170 0.57 9.75 -24.82
C ASN A 170 1.36 9.96 -26.12
N ARG A 171 2.59 9.43 -26.21
CA ARG A 171 3.41 9.50 -27.43
C ARG A 171 2.78 8.73 -28.59
N TYR A 172 2.24 7.53 -28.33
CA TYR A 172 1.64 6.69 -29.37
C TYR A 172 0.41 7.36 -30.00
N TYR A 173 -0.46 7.95 -29.18
CA TYR A 173 -1.67 8.65 -29.64
C TYR A 173 -1.46 10.13 -29.94
N GLN A 174 -0.23 10.65 -29.79
CA GLN A 174 0.13 12.05 -30.04
C GLN A 174 -0.75 13.04 -29.27
N ASN A 175 -1.02 12.76 -28.00
CA ASN A 175 -1.85 13.59 -27.13
C ASN A 175 -1.38 13.56 -25.66
N ASP A 176 -1.90 14.48 -24.85
CA ASP A 176 -1.66 14.52 -23.40
C ASP A 176 -2.86 13.92 -22.64
N PHE A 177 -3.19 12.66 -22.93
CA PHE A 177 -4.39 12.02 -22.37
C PHE A 177 -4.23 11.69 -20.87
N PHE A 178 -3.12 11.07 -20.49
CA PHE A 178 -2.80 10.70 -19.12
C PHE A 178 -1.86 11.71 -18.46
N PRO A 179 -2.12 12.14 -17.21
CA PRO A 179 -1.11 12.84 -16.42
C PRO A 179 0.00 11.88 -16.03
N ILE A 180 1.19 12.43 -15.77
CA ILE A 180 2.33 11.67 -15.27
C ILE A 180 2.30 11.72 -13.73
N PRO A 181 2.07 10.58 -13.04
CA PRO A 181 1.91 10.59 -11.59
C PRO A 181 3.24 10.82 -10.87
N GLU A 182 3.23 11.66 -9.84
CA GLU A 182 4.40 11.98 -9.01
C GLU A 182 4.38 11.22 -7.66
N PRO A 183 5.54 10.83 -7.11
CA PRO A 183 5.60 10.18 -5.81
C PRO A 183 5.33 11.18 -4.69
N ILE A 184 4.46 10.80 -3.75
CA ILE A 184 4.44 11.41 -2.42
C ILE A 184 5.39 10.61 -1.54
N ILE A 185 6.53 11.20 -1.22
CA ILE A 185 7.45 10.65 -0.23
C ILE A 185 6.86 10.96 1.14
N THR A 186 6.09 10.04 1.68
CA THR A 186 5.80 10.04 3.12
C THR A 186 7.13 9.83 3.83
N GLY A 187 7.50 10.72 4.76
CA GLY A 187 8.76 10.66 5.51
C GLY A 187 8.97 9.31 6.21
N ASN A 188 10.10 9.14 6.92
CA ASN A 188 10.47 7.87 7.54
C ASN A 188 9.28 7.20 8.25
N ALA A 189 8.75 6.13 7.65
CA ALA A 189 7.62 5.41 8.20
C ALA A 189 7.96 4.98 9.62
N THR A 190 7.08 5.26 10.59
CA THR A 190 7.31 4.88 11.98
C THR A 190 7.56 3.38 12.04
N ARG A 191 8.80 3.02 12.37
CA ARG A 191 9.23 1.62 12.41
C ARG A 191 8.89 1.03 13.77
N VAL A 192 7.70 0.45 13.86
CA VAL A 192 7.27 -0.28 15.06
C VAL A 192 7.90 -1.66 15.07
N MET A 193 8.65 -1.98 16.13
CA MET A 193 9.37 -3.25 16.29
C MET A 193 8.48 -4.30 16.97
N SER A 194 8.86 -5.58 16.82
CA SER A 194 8.20 -6.69 17.51
C SER A 194 8.35 -6.54 19.02
N LEU A 195 7.27 -6.77 19.77
CA LEU A 195 7.28 -6.74 21.23
C LEU A 195 8.14 -7.85 21.84
N ARG A 196 8.48 -8.90 21.07
CA ARG A 196 9.33 -10.01 21.53
C ARG A 196 10.77 -9.93 21.03
N ASP A 197 11.01 -9.19 19.96
CA ASP A 197 12.32 -9.05 19.35
C ASP A 197 12.47 -7.64 18.78
N GLY A 198 13.05 -6.74 19.58
CA GLY A 198 13.25 -5.33 19.23
C GLY A 198 14.16 -5.10 18.03
N LEU A 199 14.81 -6.13 17.48
CA LEU A 199 15.60 -6.05 16.25
C LEU A 199 14.77 -6.35 14.99
N LYS A 200 13.60 -6.98 15.15
CA LYS A 200 12.69 -7.33 14.04
C LYS A 200 11.52 -6.35 13.96
N LYS A 201 11.15 -5.99 12.73
CA LYS A 201 9.94 -5.18 12.48
C LYS A 201 8.71 -5.99 12.90
N MET A 202 7.72 -5.33 13.50
CA MET A 202 6.42 -5.94 13.79
C MET A 202 5.82 -6.49 12.49
N SER A 203 5.41 -7.77 12.50
CA SER A 203 4.90 -8.46 11.32
C SER A 203 3.63 -9.24 11.64
N LYS A 204 2.67 -9.18 10.69
CA LYS A 204 1.49 -10.05 10.66
C LYS A 204 1.81 -11.54 10.51
N SER A 205 2.97 -11.88 9.95
CA SER A 205 3.37 -13.27 9.68
C SER A 205 4.14 -13.92 10.84
N ASP A 206 4.38 -13.19 11.93
CA ASP A 206 5.01 -13.76 13.11
C ASP A 206 4.06 -14.78 13.79
N PRO A 207 4.50 -16.01 14.06
CA PRO A 207 3.63 -17.05 14.65
C PRO A 207 3.16 -16.68 16.06
N SER A 208 3.91 -15.84 16.78
CA SER A 208 3.52 -15.41 18.12
C SER A 208 2.65 -14.16 18.05
N ASP A 209 1.39 -14.26 18.44
CA ASP A 209 0.51 -13.08 18.53
C ASP A 209 1.01 -12.05 19.56
N GLN A 210 1.77 -12.49 20.58
CA GLN A 210 2.41 -11.63 21.57
C GLN A 210 3.54 -10.75 20.98
N SER A 211 3.93 -10.96 19.72
CA SER A 211 4.92 -10.11 19.03
C SER A 211 4.34 -8.77 18.55
N ARG A 212 3.01 -8.63 18.52
CA ARG A 212 2.31 -7.52 17.86
C ARG A 212 1.07 -7.07 18.62
N ILE A 213 0.70 -5.81 18.42
CA ILE A 213 -0.58 -5.26 18.88
C ILE A 213 -1.51 -5.21 17.67
N ASN A 214 -2.57 -6.02 17.66
CA ASN A 214 -3.55 -6.00 16.58
C ASN A 214 -4.51 -4.82 16.77
N LEU A 215 -5.05 -4.26 15.68
CA LEU A 215 -6.03 -3.18 15.77
C LEU A 215 -7.37 -3.61 16.36
N SER A 216 -7.61 -4.93 16.43
CA SER A 216 -8.78 -5.55 17.05
C SER A 216 -8.56 -5.92 18.52
N ASP A 217 -7.34 -5.76 19.06
CA ASP A 217 -7.07 -6.12 20.45
C ASP A 217 -7.88 -5.22 21.40
N ASN A 218 -8.47 -5.81 22.43
CA ASN A 218 -9.11 -5.05 23.50
C ASN A 218 -8.09 -4.49 24.50
N SER A 219 -8.53 -3.61 25.41
CA SER A 219 -7.64 -2.95 26.37
C SER A 219 -6.81 -3.93 27.22
N LEU A 220 -7.41 -5.04 27.68
CA LEU A 220 -6.72 -6.05 28.50
C LEU A 220 -5.68 -6.82 27.70
N GLU A 221 -5.94 -7.09 26.42
CA GLU A 221 -4.97 -7.74 25.52
C GLU A 221 -3.78 -6.84 25.24
N ILE A 222 -4.03 -5.56 24.95
CA ILE A 222 -2.99 -4.55 24.73
C ILE A 222 -2.11 -4.44 25.97
N GLU A 223 -2.73 -4.29 27.16
CA GLU A 223 -2.02 -4.18 28.43
C GLU A 223 -1.12 -5.40 28.67
N LYS A 224 -1.66 -6.61 28.53
CA LYS A 224 -0.90 -7.86 28.72
C LYS A 224 0.27 -7.99 27.75
N LYS A 225 0.09 -7.59 26.49
CA LYS A 225 1.13 -7.64 25.46
C LYS A 225 2.26 -6.65 25.77
N ILE A 226 1.92 -5.42 26.18
CA ILE A 226 2.89 -4.40 26.57
C ILE A 226 3.66 -4.82 27.83
N GLN A 227 2.96 -5.33 28.87
CA GLN A 227 3.60 -5.79 30.10
C GLN A 227 4.60 -6.94 29.87
N LYS A 228 4.36 -7.77 28.85
CA LYS A 228 5.23 -8.89 28.47
C LYS A 228 6.23 -8.54 27.37
N ALA A 229 6.30 -7.29 26.95
CA ALA A 229 7.25 -6.86 25.94
C ALA A 229 8.69 -7.04 26.45
N LYS A 230 9.57 -7.48 25.56
CA LYS A 230 10.98 -7.72 25.87
C LYS A 230 11.66 -6.39 26.20
N THR A 231 12.20 -6.30 27.41
CA THR A 231 13.11 -5.24 27.83
C THR A 231 14.54 -5.78 27.90
N ASP A 232 15.51 -4.89 28.10
CA ASP A 232 16.82 -5.29 28.57
C ASP A 232 16.80 -5.59 30.09
N SER A 233 17.93 -6.10 30.59
CA SER A 233 18.15 -6.40 32.01
C SER A 233 18.96 -5.31 32.72
N HIS A 234 19.22 -4.17 32.06
CA HIS A 234 20.01 -3.11 32.67
C HIS A 234 19.19 -2.37 33.73
N PRO A 235 19.84 -1.84 34.78
CA PRO A 235 19.15 -0.98 35.72
C PRO A 235 18.61 0.27 35.02
N PHE A 236 17.50 0.80 35.55
CA PHE A 236 16.91 2.02 35.02
C PHE A 236 17.92 3.19 35.11
N PRO A 237 18.03 4.06 34.09
CA PRO A 237 19.03 5.12 34.12
C PRO A 237 18.75 6.12 35.25
N GLU A 238 19.71 6.32 36.14
CA GLU A 238 19.57 7.24 37.30
C GLU A 238 19.39 8.71 36.90
N ASN A 239 19.75 9.08 35.66
CA ASN A 239 19.72 10.45 35.14
C ASN A 239 18.61 10.70 34.11
N PHE A 240 17.58 9.86 34.03
CA PHE A 240 16.48 10.06 33.09
C PHE A 240 15.53 11.17 33.59
N LYS A 241 15.50 12.33 32.90
CA LYS A 241 14.49 13.37 33.11
C LYS A 241 13.36 13.18 32.09
N ILE A 242 12.13 13.06 32.59
CA ILE A 242 10.87 13.04 31.81
C ILE A 242 10.57 14.43 31.28
#